data_AF-X1RW38-F1
#
_entry.id   AF-X1RW38-F1
#
_cell.length_a   1.000
_cell.length_b   1.000
_cell.length_c   1.000
_cell.angle_alpha   90.00
_cell.angle_beta   90.00
_cell.angle_gamma   90.00
#
_symmetry.space_group_name_H-M   'P 1'
#
loop_
_entity.id
_entity.type
_entity.pdbx_description
1 polymer ?
#
loop_
_entity_poly.entity_id
_entity_poly.type
_entity_poly.pdbx_seq_one_letter_code
_entity_poly.pdbx_strand_id
1 'polypeptide(L)'
;YSTDRGGFRELIFAIKGKEVFSNLRYESGVHRVQRVPLTESSGRIHTSTVTVAVLPEADEIEVEIKPEDLRIDTFHSRGAGGGF
;
A
#
# COMPACT_ATOMS: atom_id res chain seq x y z
N TYR A 1 14.22 -7.60 -1.44
CA TYR A 1 13.76 -7.98 -2.79
C TYR A 1 14.48 -7.12 -3.83
N SER A 2 15.70 -7.48 -4.22
CA SER A 2 16.50 -6.78 -5.23
C SER A 2 16.34 -7.49 -6.58
N THR A 3 16.08 -6.74 -7.65
CA THR A 3 16.16 -7.29 -9.01
C THR A 3 17.62 -7.47 -9.42
N ASP A 4 17.94 -8.58 -10.11
CA ASP A 4 19.29 -9.00 -10.51
C ASP A 4 20.11 -7.96 -11.32
N ARG A 5 19.49 -6.86 -11.76
CA ARG A 5 20.14 -5.80 -12.56
C ARG A 5 20.13 -4.43 -11.87
N GLY A 6 19.92 -4.40 -10.56
CA GLY A 6 19.73 -3.17 -9.79
C GLY A 6 18.30 -2.64 -9.86
N GLY A 7 17.97 -1.74 -8.94
CA GLY A 7 16.62 -1.19 -8.78
C GLY A 7 15.75 -1.94 -7.76
N PHE A 8 14.63 -1.32 -7.41
CA PHE A 8 13.64 -1.85 -6.48
C PHE A 8 12.35 -2.11 -7.23
N ARG A 9 11.73 -3.28 -7.00
CA ARG A 9 10.37 -3.54 -7.49
C ARG A 9 9.36 -2.68 -6.73
N GLU A 10 9.54 -2.57 -5.42
CA GLU A 10 8.68 -1.83 -4.49
C GLU A 10 9.55 -1.20 -3.40
N LEU A 11 9.15 -0.03 -2.92
CA LEU A 11 9.83 0.71 -1.86
C LEU A 11 8.78 1.43 -1.00
N ILE A 12 8.79 1.13 0.30
CA ILE A 12 7.88 1.70 1.30
C ILE A 12 8.74 2.44 2.32
N PHE A 13 8.41 3.69 2.59
CA PHE A 13 9.15 4.54 3.52
C PHE A 13 8.20 5.54 4.17
N ALA A 14 8.56 5.97 5.38
CA ALA A 14 7.83 7.01 6.11
C ALA A 14 8.63 8.31 6.09
N ILE A 15 7.96 9.43 5.85
CA ILE A 15 8.56 10.77 5.94
C ILE A 15 7.90 11.50 7.11
N LYS A 16 8.73 11.98 8.05
CA LYS A 16 8.29 12.79 9.19
C LYS A 16 8.68 14.25 8.99
N GLY A 17 7.75 15.17 9.23
CA GLY A 17 7.98 16.60 9.06
C GLY A 17 6.67 17.40 9.07
N LYS A 18 6.78 18.73 8.95
CA LYS A 18 5.60 19.61 8.83
C LYS A 18 5.03 19.54 7.42
N GLU A 19 3.70 19.47 7.32
CA GLU A 19 2.94 19.55 6.05
C GLU A 19 3.37 18.55 4.96
N VAL A 20 3.98 17.43 5.36
CA VAL A 20 4.54 16.41 4.44
C VAL A 20 3.48 15.88 3.48
N PHE A 21 2.32 15.49 4.02
CA PHE A 21 1.22 14.98 3.18
C PHE A 21 0.69 16.04 2.21
N SER A 22 0.59 17.30 2.63
CA SER A 22 0.13 18.41 1.79
C SER A 22 1.01 18.58 0.56
N ASN A 23 2.33 18.53 0.75
CA ASN A 23 3.29 18.68 -0.33
C ASN A 23 3.37 17.43 -1.23
N LEU A 24 3.42 16.23 -0.64
CA LEU A 24 3.64 14.99 -1.39
C LEU A 24 2.37 14.44 -2.06
N ARG A 25 1.17 14.87 -1.63
CA ARG A 25 -0.09 14.47 -2.26
C ARG A 25 -0.08 14.68 -3.78
N TYR A 26 0.54 15.75 -4.25
CA TYR A 26 0.61 16.08 -5.68
C TYR A 26 1.56 15.17 -6.48
N GLU A 27 2.47 14.48 -5.79
CA GLU A 27 3.37 13.49 -6.41
C GLU A 27 2.70 12.11 -6.54
N SER A 28 1.50 11.93 -5.98
CA SER A 28 0.75 10.68 -6.14
C SER A 28 0.26 10.48 -7.58
N GLY A 29 0.26 9.23 -8.03
CA GLY A 29 -0.20 8.85 -9.36
C GLY A 29 0.84 8.08 -10.17
N VAL A 30 0.66 8.06 -11.49
CA VAL A 30 1.52 7.31 -12.42
C VAL A 30 2.55 8.24 -13.03
N HIS A 31 3.82 7.92 -12.81
CA HIS A 31 4.96 8.63 -13.39
C HIS A 31 5.45 7.86 -14.61
N ARG A 32 5.70 8.57 -15.71
CA ARG A 32 6.12 7.98 -16.99
C ARG A 32 7.52 8.45 -17.35
N VAL A 33 8.39 7.50 -17.70
CA VAL A 33 9.75 7.76 -18.18
C VAL A 33 9.91 7.21 -19.59
N GLN A 34 10.55 7.98 -20.46
CA GLN A 34 10.95 7.56 -21.81
C GLN A 34 12.46 7.68 -21.91
N ARG A 35 13.14 6.56 -22.17
CA ARG A 35 14.60 6.53 -22.27
C ARG A 35 15.06 5.37 -23.14
N VAL A 36 16.32 5.42 -23.57
CA VAL A 36 17.02 4.24 -24.07
C VAL A 36 17.50 3.43 -22.86
N PRO A 37 17.07 2.17 -22.67
CA PRO A 37 17.57 1.34 -21.57
C PRO A 37 19.06 1.06 -21.75
N LEU A 38 19.79 1.00 -20.63
CA LEU A 38 21.20 0.59 -20.65
C LEU A 38 21.41 -0.84 -21.17
N THR A 39 20.35 -1.65 -21.19
CA THR A 39 20.36 -3.04 -21.68
C THR A 39 20.03 -3.16 -23.18
N GLU A 40 19.75 -2.05 -23.88
CA GLU A 40 19.25 -2.05 -25.26
C GLU A 40 20.37 -1.71 -26.25
N SER A 41 20.72 -2.65 -27.14
CA SER A 41 21.83 -2.46 -28.09
C SER A 41 21.45 -1.66 -29.34
N SER A 42 20.14 -1.55 -29.65
CA SER A 42 19.63 -0.90 -30.87
C SER A 42 19.29 0.58 -30.69
N GLY A 43 19.41 1.14 -29.49
CA GLY A 43 19.06 2.55 -29.23
C GLY A 43 17.56 2.86 -29.26
N ARG A 44 16.69 1.84 -29.14
CA ARG A 44 15.24 2.03 -29.15
C ARG A 44 14.76 2.68 -27.84
N ILE A 45 13.85 3.64 -27.96
CA ILE A 45 13.24 4.30 -26.79
C ILE A 45 12.19 3.36 -26.19
N HIS A 46 12.34 3.05 -24.90
CA HIS A 46 11.35 2.33 -24.11
C HIS A 46 10.59 3.30 -23.23
N THR A 47 9.29 3.07 -23.11
CA THR A 47 8.44 3.78 -22.14
C THR A 47 8.27 2.88 -20.92
N SER A 48 8.56 3.41 -19.74
CA SER A 48 8.34 2.75 -18.46
C SER A 48 7.41 3.58 -17.59
N THR A 49 6.66 2.91 -16.72
CA THR A 49 5.74 3.55 -15.77
C THR A 49 6.04 3.09 -14.35
N VAL A 50 5.78 3.96 -13.38
CA VAL A 50 5.83 3.65 -11.94
C VAL A 50 4.65 4.31 -11.24
N THR A 51 4.08 3.65 -10.24
CA THR A 51 2.98 4.19 -9.44
C THR A 51 3.51 4.67 -8.10
N VAL A 52 3.10 5.87 -7.70
CA VAL A 52 3.42 6.46 -6.39
C VAL A 52 2.13 6.61 -5.61
N ALA A 53 2.09 6.00 -4.43
CA ALA A 53 1.01 6.15 -3.46
C ALA A 53 1.50 6.97 -2.26
N VAL A 54 0.73 7.99 -1.88
CA VAL A 54 1.02 8.84 -0.71
C VAL A 54 -0.17 8.75 0.23
N LEU A 55 0.08 8.29 1.45
CA LEU A 55 -0.94 8.08 2.48
C LEU A 55 -0.54 8.89 3.72
N PRO A 56 -1.49 9.55 4.41
CA PRO A 56 -1.20 10.13 5.70
C PRO A 56 -0.95 9.00 6.72
N GLU A 57 -0.03 9.22 7.65
CA GLU A 57 0.10 8.36 8.83
C GLU A 57 -1.19 8.54 9.66
N ALA A 58 -1.93 7.46 9.86
CA ALA A 58 -3.14 7.48 10.68
C ALA A 58 -2.71 7.25 12.13
N ASP A 59 -3.10 8.16 13.02
CA ASP A 59 -3.00 7.89 14.45
C ASP A 59 -3.92 6.70 14.78
N GLU A 60 -3.41 5.74 15.55
CA GLU A 60 -4.23 4.67 16.10
C GLU A 60 -5.27 5.32 17.02
N ILE A 61 -6.51 5.40 16.54
CA ILE A 61 -7.63 5.80 17.38
C ILE A 61 -7.86 4.62 18.32
N GLU A 62 -7.64 4.84 19.62
CA GLU A 62 -8.02 3.87 20.64
C GLU A 62 -9.54 3.76 20.63
N VAL A 63 -10.06 2.81 19.86
CA VAL A 63 -11.49 2.53 19.82
C VAL A 63 -11.83 1.82 21.14
N GLU A 64 -12.25 2.60 22.14
CA GLU A 64 -12.88 2.05 23.34
C GLU A 64 -14.20 1.39 22.94
N ILE A 65 -14.14 0.08 22.68
CA ILE A 65 -15.34 -0.73 22.49
C ILE A 65 -15.98 -0.91 23.86
N LYS A 66 -17.04 -0.14 24.13
CA LYS A 66 -17.82 -0.30 25.35
C LYS A 66 -18.54 -1.65 25.29
N PRO A 67 -18.52 -2.44 26.37
CA PRO A 67 -19.26 -3.71 26.45
C PRO A 67 -20.76 -3.58 26.17
N GLU A 68 -21.30 -2.37 26.38
CA GLU A 68 -22.71 -2.00 26.16
C GLU A 68 -23.09 -1.97 24.68
N ASP A 69 -22.13 -1.70 23.78
CA ASP A 69 -22.32 -1.65 22.33
C ASP A 69 -21.98 -3.00 21.65
N LEU A 70 -21.47 -3.97 22.40
CA LEU A 70 -21.13 -5.31 21.90
C LEU A 70 -22.35 -6.22 21.94
N ARG A 71 -22.98 -6.43 20.78
CA ARG A 71 -23.95 -7.53 20.61
C ARG A 71 -23.22 -8.83 20.35
N ILE A 72 -22.94 -9.59 21.40
CA ILE A 72 -22.31 -10.92 21.32
C ILE A 72 -23.41 -11.97 21.08
N ASP A 73 -23.68 -12.27 19.82
CA ASP A 73 -24.55 -13.39 19.45
C ASP A 73 -23.72 -14.65 19.27
N THR A 74 -23.90 -15.62 20.18
CA THR A 74 -23.28 -16.95 20.03
C THR A 74 -24.20 -17.84 19.22
N PHE A 75 -23.89 -18.01 17.93
CA PHE A 75 -24.60 -18.97 17.08
C PHE A 75 -23.95 -20.34 17.15
N HIS A 76 -24.74 -21.37 17.51
CA HIS A 76 -24.36 -22.74 17.27
C HIS A 76 -24.65 -23.05 15.79
N SER A 77 -23.67 -23.60 15.08
CA SER A 77 -23.84 -24.07 13.71
C SER A 77 -25.01 -25.07 13.66
N ARG A 78 -26.16 -24.64 13.11
CA ARG A 78 -27.28 -25.53 12.78
C ARG A 78 -26.90 -26.41 11.58
N GLY A 79 -26.01 -27.36 11.82
CA GLY A 79 -25.89 -28.59 11.05
C GLY A 79 -26.66 -29.68 11.78
N ALA A 80 -27.28 -30.61 11.05
CA ALA A 80 -27.86 -31.81 11.64
C ALA A 80 -26.71 -32.63 12.28
N GLY A 81 -26.54 -32.51 13.60
CA GLY A 81 -25.47 -33.19 14.31
C GLY A 81 -25.58 -32.98 15.81
N GLY A 82 -26.25 -33.94 16.46
CA GLY A 82 -26.24 -34.32 17.89
C GLY A 82 -25.74 -33.31 18.92
N GLY A 83 -26.65 -32.92 19.82
CA GLY A 83 -26.28 -32.24 21.06
C GLY A 83 -25.41 -33.13 21.96
N PHE A 84 -24.34 -32.53 22.47
CA PHE A 84 -23.67 -32.85 23.72
C PHE A 84 -23.32 -31.53 24.40
#